data_AF-A0A9P3H7W8-F1
#
_entry.id   AF-A0A9P3H7W8-F1
#
_cell.length_a   1.000
_cell.length_b   1.000
_cell.length_c   1.000
_cell.angle_alpha   90.00
_cell.angle_beta   90.00
_cell.angle_gamma   90.00
#
_symmetry.space_group_name_H-M   'P 1'
#
loop_
_entity.id
_entity.type
_entity.pdbx_description
1 polymer ?
#
loop_
_entity_poly.entity_id
_entity_poly.type
_entity_poly.pdbx_seq_one_letter_code
_entity_poly.pdbx_strand_id
1 'polypeptide(L)'
;MTVHFYCLFEGEYKSQAFKPKGISLSNEVDDLKRAIQKRIPKDRYKPEARYLILRHVSIPDGKDESPIMLSDVVIEMELKDPMKQLGALFPEDPDRAILILVCLPVPAQKKKKEKRNRDDDEERSAKKVRSSSRTIKRAIATAGFTEKVVAKGTYDISLLSSEERVRLLDALGQDVGKTETFISLFNTAIQLRHISANIEEMDRISAPGDARFPVIDSKDLYIRKSYQVLYKEILGHYERTDPHDPSARNQVIVTGTSGIGKSAFLLYFAIRLLVESAEDNPPIIIFHTKRRKACFAFGGCSSVRFGSIEEFMPFLILPDTWYLVDSSKDPELSLAKTIISVSPQTMSSEKYKLVDEKVPWRYYLGPWSLEELTDCWCKIARFQAIPLSLVEELYSEIGGIPTYVLETPTKILAKRTGTLQDAKSSSCQHVREALKNITGREVLFQYILQQKKALEFSSSLIHLWPSEDLVNYQLQWASKSIGDKVADQLDVDDLRPVLARLEKEGSVTRLLSEPFFLRESREVRLEI
;
A
#
# COMPACT_ATOMS: atom_id res chain seq x y z
N MET A 1 -43.98 -23.58 20.90
CA MET A 1 -43.33 -23.88 19.62
C MET A 1 -42.06 -24.67 19.88
N THR A 2 -41.87 -25.83 19.22
CA THR A 2 -40.61 -26.57 19.32
C THR A 2 -39.62 -25.94 18.35
N VAL A 3 -38.72 -25.10 18.86
CA VAL A 3 -37.68 -24.49 18.02
C VAL A 3 -36.55 -25.50 17.85
N HIS A 4 -36.23 -25.83 16.60
CA HIS A 4 -35.11 -26.68 16.25
C HIS A 4 -33.91 -25.81 15.92
N PHE A 5 -32.81 -26.00 16.64
CA PHE A 5 -31.54 -25.27 16.45
C PHE A 5 -30.55 -26.14 15.70
N TYR A 6 -29.95 -25.70 14.60
CA TYR A 6 -28.88 -26.47 13.97
C TYR A 6 -27.56 -25.73 14.12
N CYS A 7 -26.52 -26.46 14.53
CA CYS A 7 -25.18 -25.93 14.80
C CYS A 7 -24.16 -26.56 13.83
N LEU A 8 -23.45 -25.70 13.10
CA LEU A 8 -22.37 -26.07 12.18
C LEU A 8 -21.03 -25.59 12.76
N PHE A 9 -20.04 -26.49 12.78
CA PHE A 9 -18.69 -26.20 13.24
C PHE A 9 -17.74 -26.02 12.05
N GLU A 10 -17.09 -24.87 11.97
CA GLU A 10 -16.07 -24.60 10.95
C GLU A 10 -14.80 -25.42 11.26
N GLY A 11 -14.47 -26.39 10.40
CA GLY A 11 -13.21 -27.14 10.56
C GLY A 11 -13.09 -28.48 9.84
N GLU A 12 -14.16 -29.27 9.69
CA GLU A 12 -14.09 -30.52 8.92
C GLU A 12 -15.45 -30.86 8.28
N TYR A 13 -15.46 -30.95 6.96
CA TYR A 13 -16.58 -31.38 6.11
C TYR A 13 -16.82 -32.90 6.28
N LYS A 14 -17.30 -33.35 7.45
CA LYS A 14 -17.80 -34.72 7.66
C LYS A 14 -19.13 -34.72 8.42
N SER A 15 -20.19 -34.43 7.67
CA SER A 15 -21.48 -35.15 7.63
C SER A 15 -22.21 -35.58 8.92
N GLN A 16 -22.12 -34.86 10.04
CA GLN A 16 -23.09 -35.06 11.14
C GLN A 16 -23.70 -33.74 11.60
N ALA A 17 -24.86 -33.42 11.02
CA ALA A 17 -25.77 -32.41 11.54
C ALA A 17 -26.33 -32.85 12.90
N PHE A 18 -26.27 -31.97 13.90
CA PHE A 18 -26.85 -32.21 15.22
C PHE A 18 -28.31 -31.70 15.27
N LYS A 19 -29.28 -32.55 15.60
CA LYS A 19 -30.66 -32.18 15.95
C LYS A 19 -30.78 -32.05 17.48
N PRO A 20 -30.87 -30.85 18.08
CA PRO A 20 -31.30 -30.69 19.45
C PRO A 20 -32.80 -30.94 19.55
N LYS A 21 -33.19 -31.70 20.57
CA LYS A 21 -34.60 -31.86 20.95
C LYS A 21 -35.00 -30.61 21.76
N GLY A 22 -36.14 -30.03 21.37
CA GLY A 22 -36.70 -28.74 21.76
C GLY A 22 -36.20 -28.13 23.08
N ILE A 23 -35.75 -26.88 22.98
CA ILE A 23 -35.42 -26.03 24.14
C ILE A 23 -36.59 -25.07 24.32
N SER A 24 -37.19 -25.06 25.52
CA SER A 24 -38.11 -23.99 25.94
C SER A 24 -37.24 -22.87 26.51
N LEU A 25 -37.20 -21.71 25.85
CA LEU A 25 -36.26 -20.62 26.16
C LEU A 25 -36.94 -19.51 26.98
N SER A 26 -36.46 -19.32 28.20
CA SER A 26 -36.58 -18.06 28.94
C SER A 26 -35.37 -17.17 28.62
N ASN A 27 -35.40 -16.52 27.46
CA ASN A 27 -34.81 -15.21 27.09
C ASN A 27 -33.36 -14.77 27.47
N GLU A 28 -32.33 -15.63 27.51
CA GLU A 28 -30.92 -15.13 27.50
C GLU A 28 -29.98 -15.94 26.57
N VAL A 29 -29.08 -15.23 25.86
CA VAL A 29 -28.05 -15.82 24.96
C VAL A 29 -27.15 -16.82 25.69
N ASP A 30 -26.89 -16.58 26.97
CA ASP A 30 -26.05 -17.45 27.78
C ASP A 30 -26.69 -18.81 28.07
N ASP A 31 -28.03 -18.88 28.16
CA ASP A 31 -28.73 -20.15 28.30
C ASP A 31 -28.61 -21.01 27.05
N LEU A 32 -28.66 -20.38 25.87
CA LEU A 32 -28.41 -21.05 24.60
C LEU A 32 -26.98 -21.58 24.51
N LYS A 33 -25.97 -20.77 24.86
CA LYS A 33 -24.56 -21.20 24.90
C LYS A 33 -24.35 -22.38 25.86
N ARG A 34 -24.97 -22.34 27.04
CA ARG A 34 -24.93 -23.44 28.04
C ARG A 34 -25.57 -24.72 27.51
N ALA A 35 -26.70 -24.61 26.80
CA ALA A 35 -27.40 -25.75 26.21
C ALA A 35 -26.56 -26.43 25.10
N ILE A 36 -25.93 -25.62 24.24
CA ILE A 36 -25.01 -26.11 23.19
C ILE A 36 -23.83 -26.85 23.83
N GLN A 37 -23.19 -26.25 24.84
CA GLN A 37 -22.03 -26.83 25.53
C GLN A 37 -22.33 -28.20 26.16
N LYS A 38 -23.50 -28.37 26.79
CA LYS A 38 -23.91 -29.66 27.40
C LYS A 38 -24.01 -30.81 26.40
N ARG A 39 -24.22 -30.51 25.12
CA ARG A 39 -24.44 -31.49 24.06
C ARG A 39 -23.21 -31.75 23.18
N ILE A 40 -22.12 -30.99 23.37
CA ILE A 40 -20.84 -31.26 22.70
C ILE A 40 -20.35 -32.67 23.14
N PRO A 41 -20.03 -33.58 22.20
CA PRO A 41 -19.52 -34.92 22.49
C PRO A 41 -18.34 -34.92 23.47
N LYS A 42 -18.30 -35.90 24.39
CA LYS A 42 -17.33 -35.94 25.52
C LYS A 42 -15.86 -36.07 25.07
N ASP A 43 -15.64 -36.56 23.86
CA ASP A 43 -14.36 -36.76 23.18
C ASP A 43 -13.79 -35.47 22.56
N ARG A 44 -14.57 -34.38 22.51
CA ARG A 44 -14.10 -33.07 22.03
C ARG A 44 -13.73 -32.15 23.19
N TYR A 45 -12.79 -31.23 22.94
CA TYR A 45 -12.50 -30.11 23.84
C TYR A 45 -13.82 -29.38 24.16
N LYS A 46 -14.15 -29.26 25.45
CA LYS A 46 -15.36 -28.58 25.93
C LYS A 46 -15.00 -27.15 26.31
N PRO A 47 -15.05 -26.18 25.39
CA PRO A 47 -14.85 -24.78 25.76
C PRO A 47 -15.93 -24.36 26.75
N GLU A 48 -15.60 -23.48 27.68
CA GLU A 48 -16.62 -22.83 28.52
C GLU A 48 -17.60 -22.06 27.63
N ALA A 49 -18.89 -22.04 28.02
CA ALA A 49 -19.96 -21.40 27.24
C ALA A 49 -19.61 -19.96 26.79
N ARG A 50 -18.91 -19.19 27.62
CA ARG A 50 -18.46 -17.81 27.30
C ARG A 50 -17.55 -17.71 26.07
N TYR A 51 -16.85 -18.78 25.71
CA TYR A 51 -15.94 -18.82 24.56
C TYR A 51 -16.61 -19.28 23.26
N LEU A 52 -17.91 -19.62 23.29
CA LEU A 52 -18.67 -19.90 22.08
C LEU A 52 -19.08 -18.59 21.42
N ILE A 53 -18.68 -18.42 20.15
CA ILE A 53 -19.05 -17.26 19.34
C ILE A 53 -20.18 -17.69 18.40
N LEU A 54 -21.35 -17.09 18.57
CA LEU A 54 -22.49 -17.24 17.66
C LEU A 54 -22.25 -16.30 16.48
N ARG A 55 -22.19 -16.82 15.27
CA ARG A 55 -21.89 -16.01 14.07
C ARG A 55 -23.08 -15.70 13.18
N HIS A 56 -24.14 -16.50 13.23
CA HIS A 56 -25.30 -16.30 12.36
C HIS A 56 -26.56 -16.86 13.01
N VAL A 57 -27.68 -16.15 12.86
CA VAL A 57 -29.01 -16.60 13.27
C VAL A 57 -29.98 -16.34 12.11
N SER A 58 -30.62 -17.36 11.56
CA SER A 58 -31.68 -17.20 10.55
C SER A 58 -33.03 -17.60 11.12
N ILE A 59 -34.06 -16.77 10.91
CA ILE A 59 -35.45 -17.01 11.32
C ILE A 59 -36.31 -17.00 10.04
N PRO A 60 -37.06 -18.05 9.72
CA PRO A 60 -37.93 -18.04 8.55
C PRO A 60 -39.14 -17.15 8.78
N ASP A 61 -39.46 -16.32 7.78
CA ASP A 61 -40.54 -15.33 7.81
C ASP A 61 -41.90 -16.04 7.67
N GLY A 62 -42.62 -16.18 8.78
CA GLY A 62 -43.98 -16.70 8.84
C GLY A 62 -44.82 -15.77 9.68
N LYS A 63 -45.62 -14.93 9.00
CA LYS A 63 -46.54 -13.90 9.51
C LYS A 63 -47.11 -14.19 10.91
N ASP A 64 -46.95 -13.20 11.81
CA ASP A 64 -47.44 -13.09 13.21
C ASP A 64 -46.99 -14.25 14.12
N GLU A 65 -46.10 -14.06 15.11
CA GLU A 65 -46.31 -13.31 16.36
C GLU A 65 -44.95 -12.87 16.99
N SER A 66 -44.97 -11.76 17.73
CA SER A 66 -43.87 -11.00 18.37
C SER A 66 -42.83 -11.77 19.24
N PRO A 67 -41.76 -11.14 19.77
CA PRO A 67 -40.36 -11.25 19.34
C PRO A 67 -39.44 -12.02 20.32
N ILE A 68 -38.36 -12.63 19.82
CA ILE A 68 -37.21 -13.02 20.65
C ILE A 68 -36.16 -11.90 20.56
N MET A 69 -35.88 -11.20 21.66
CA MET A 69 -34.84 -10.17 21.72
C MET A 69 -33.43 -10.81 21.81
N LEU A 70 -32.67 -10.66 20.72
CA LEU A 70 -31.27 -11.07 20.51
C LEU A 70 -30.38 -9.84 20.27
N SER A 71 -30.60 -8.76 21.03
CA SER A 71 -30.25 -7.39 20.66
C SER A 71 -28.75 -7.04 20.50
N ASP A 72 -27.83 -7.99 20.62
CA ASP A 72 -26.38 -7.74 20.46
C ASP A 72 -25.68 -8.66 19.44
N VAL A 73 -26.41 -9.29 18.51
CA VAL A 73 -25.77 -10.10 17.46
C VAL A 73 -25.33 -9.22 16.30
N VAL A 74 -24.03 -8.89 16.26
CA VAL A 74 -23.36 -8.25 15.12
C VAL A 74 -23.25 -9.25 13.97
N ILE A 75 -23.83 -8.91 12.82
CA ILE A 75 -23.88 -9.74 11.61
C ILE A 75 -22.83 -9.21 10.62
N GLU A 76 -21.89 -10.07 10.17
CA GLU A 76 -21.07 -9.79 8.99
C GLU A 76 -21.06 -10.98 8.03
N MET A 77 -21.20 -10.66 6.74
CA MET A 77 -21.13 -11.45 5.50
C MET A 77 -22.42 -12.06 4.94
N GLU A 78 -22.79 -11.62 3.74
CA GLU A 78 -23.77 -12.23 2.83
C GLU A 78 -23.25 -13.56 2.26
N LEU A 79 -24.07 -14.61 2.36
CA LEU A 79 -23.94 -15.83 1.55
C LEU A 79 -24.78 -15.66 0.27
N LYS A 80 -24.18 -15.89 -0.90
CA LYS A 80 -24.91 -15.91 -2.17
C LYS A 80 -25.74 -17.20 -2.26
N ASP A 81 -27.06 -17.04 -2.15
CA ASP A 81 -28.10 -18.07 -2.21
C ASP A 81 -28.08 -19.12 -1.06
N PRO A 82 -28.41 -18.68 0.18
CA PRO A 82 -28.36 -19.52 1.38
C PRO A 82 -29.34 -20.70 1.33
N MET A 83 -30.52 -20.50 0.74
CA MET A 83 -31.62 -21.46 0.77
C MET A 83 -31.31 -22.73 -0.03
N LYS A 84 -30.62 -22.58 -1.18
CA LYS A 84 -30.23 -23.72 -2.02
C LYS A 84 -29.15 -24.60 -1.38
N GLN A 85 -28.21 -23.97 -0.66
CA GLN A 85 -27.12 -24.69 0.03
C GLN A 85 -27.60 -25.31 1.35
N LEU A 86 -28.51 -24.64 2.06
CA LEU A 86 -29.12 -25.15 3.28
C LEU A 86 -30.11 -26.29 3.00
N GLY A 87 -30.92 -26.20 1.94
CA GLY A 87 -31.82 -27.28 1.52
C GLY A 87 -31.10 -28.56 1.11
N ALA A 88 -29.85 -28.46 0.64
CA ALA A 88 -29.00 -29.62 0.35
C ALA A 88 -28.43 -30.30 1.60
N LEU A 89 -28.30 -29.55 2.72
CA LEU A 89 -27.72 -30.05 3.98
C LEU A 89 -28.79 -30.52 4.98
N PHE A 90 -30.03 -30.00 4.88
CA PHE A 90 -31.13 -30.28 5.79
C PHE A 90 -32.43 -30.55 5.01
N PRO A 91 -32.75 -31.82 4.70
CA PRO A 91 -33.87 -32.17 3.81
C PRO A 91 -35.25 -32.16 4.48
N GLU A 92 -35.37 -31.77 5.76
CA GLU A 92 -36.66 -31.66 6.45
C GLU A 92 -37.13 -30.20 6.55
N ASP A 93 -38.43 -30.03 6.29
CA ASP A 93 -39.19 -28.79 6.07
C ASP A 93 -38.59 -27.51 6.70
N PRO A 94 -37.87 -26.68 5.91
CA PRO A 94 -37.07 -25.55 6.40
C PRO A 94 -37.91 -24.37 6.93
N ASP A 95 -39.22 -24.39 6.71
CA ASP A 95 -40.11 -23.26 7.00
C ASP A 95 -40.38 -23.04 8.51
N ARG A 96 -39.77 -23.84 9.40
CA ARG A 96 -40.01 -23.77 10.87
C ARG A 96 -38.78 -23.83 11.77
N ALA A 97 -37.55 -23.74 11.24
CA ALA A 97 -36.33 -23.92 12.02
C ALA A 97 -35.48 -22.64 12.15
N ILE A 98 -34.93 -22.39 13.35
CA ILE A 98 -33.95 -21.31 13.58
C ILE A 98 -32.54 -21.88 13.44
N LEU A 99 -31.76 -21.38 12.49
CA LEU A 99 -30.41 -21.87 12.20
C LEU A 99 -29.36 -21.01 12.93
N ILE A 100 -28.48 -21.63 13.74
CA ILE A 100 -27.45 -20.91 14.50
C ILE A 100 -26.05 -21.48 14.24
N LEU A 101 -25.19 -20.73 13.53
CA LEU A 101 -23.80 -21.11 13.31
C LEU A 101 -22.93 -20.76 14.52
N VAL A 102 -22.14 -21.71 15.01
CA VAL A 102 -21.31 -21.56 16.21
C VAL A 102 -19.87 -21.96 15.91
N CYS A 103 -18.95 -21.02 16.06
CA CYS A 103 -17.52 -21.31 15.96
C CYS A 103 -16.99 -21.78 17.32
N LEU A 104 -16.33 -22.95 17.33
CA LEU A 104 -15.54 -23.37 18.50
C LEU A 104 -14.20 -22.61 18.47
N PRO A 105 -13.72 -22.12 19.62
CA PRO A 105 -12.35 -21.67 19.71
C PRO A 105 -11.41 -22.85 19.37
N VAL A 106 -10.46 -22.62 18.48
CA VAL A 106 -9.52 -23.63 18.01
C VAL A 106 -8.82 -24.28 19.23
N PRO A 107 -8.97 -25.60 19.45
CA PRO A 107 -8.34 -26.26 20.59
C PRO A 107 -6.83 -26.11 20.50
N ALA A 108 -6.21 -25.55 21.55
CA ALA A 108 -4.77 -25.45 21.65
C ALA A 108 -4.15 -26.86 21.80
N GLN A 109 -3.88 -27.55 20.68
CA GLN A 109 -3.10 -28.77 20.69
C GLN A 109 -1.74 -28.60 20.00
N LYS A 110 -0.72 -28.95 20.80
CA LYS A 110 0.70 -29.18 20.48
C LYS A 110 1.59 -27.94 20.31
N LYS A 111 1.48 -27.10 21.34
CA LYS A 111 2.56 -26.31 21.98
C LYS A 111 3.79 -27.17 22.35
N LYS A 112 4.66 -27.47 21.39
CA LYS A 112 6.07 -27.85 21.69
C LYS A 112 7.11 -27.28 20.73
N LYS A 113 6.70 -26.70 19.60
CA LYS A 113 7.61 -26.05 18.64
C LYS A 113 7.42 -24.54 18.46
N GLU A 114 6.27 -23.98 18.86
CA GLU A 114 5.96 -22.55 18.70
C GLU A 114 6.01 -21.71 19.98
N LYS A 115 6.08 -22.33 21.17
CA LYS A 115 6.24 -21.57 22.43
C LYS A 115 7.63 -20.91 22.57
N ARG A 116 8.63 -21.36 21.82
CA ARG A 116 9.90 -20.63 21.72
C ARG A 116 9.72 -19.28 21.02
N ASN A 117 8.86 -19.16 20.00
CA ASN A 117 8.83 -17.94 19.20
C ASN A 117 8.00 -16.78 19.81
N ARG A 118 6.92 -17.03 20.57
CA ARG A 118 6.12 -15.94 21.16
C ARG A 118 6.66 -15.39 22.48
N ASP A 119 7.18 -16.25 23.36
CA ASP A 119 7.92 -15.78 24.53
C ASP A 119 9.22 -15.10 24.06
N ASP A 120 9.88 -15.60 23.00
CA ASP A 120 10.99 -14.89 22.38
C ASP A 120 10.57 -13.59 21.70
N ASP A 121 9.38 -13.44 21.10
CA ASP A 121 8.97 -12.20 20.41
C ASP A 121 8.44 -11.12 21.36
N GLU A 122 7.76 -11.46 22.46
CA GLU A 122 7.42 -10.50 23.53
C GLU A 122 8.65 -10.18 24.39
N GLU A 123 9.51 -11.16 24.70
CA GLU A 123 10.77 -10.91 25.39
C GLU A 123 11.78 -10.20 24.46
N ARG A 124 11.77 -10.44 23.14
CA ARG A 124 12.54 -9.63 22.16
C ARG A 124 11.94 -8.26 22.00
N SER A 125 10.61 -8.07 21.99
CA SER A 125 10.00 -6.74 21.89
C SER A 125 10.26 -5.93 23.16
N ALA A 126 10.14 -6.54 24.34
CA ALA A 126 10.51 -5.91 25.60
C ALA A 126 12.02 -5.68 25.74
N LYS A 127 12.89 -6.62 25.29
CA LYS A 127 14.35 -6.43 25.22
C LYS A 127 14.73 -5.36 24.18
N LYS A 128 14.03 -5.25 23.05
CA LYS A 128 14.24 -4.26 21.98
C LYS A 128 13.81 -2.86 22.40
N VAL A 129 12.64 -2.71 23.00
CA VAL A 129 12.17 -1.43 23.59
C VAL A 129 13.11 -0.98 24.71
N ARG A 130 13.59 -1.91 25.56
CA ARG A 130 14.62 -1.61 26.57
C ARG A 130 15.97 -1.26 25.95
N SER A 131 16.34 -1.85 24.81
CA SER A 131 17.57 -1.55 24.09
C SER A 131 17.52 -0.16 23.44
N SER A 132 16.47 0.15 22.69
CA SER A 132 16.25 1.48 22.08
C SER A 132 16.15 2.59 23.15
N SER A 133 15.42 2.33 24.25
CA SER A 133 15.35 3.26 25.40
C SER A 133 16.72 3.50 26.06
N ARG A 134 17.61 2.50 26.09
CA ARG A 134 18.99 2.70 26.58
C ARG A 134 19.84 3.48 25.57
N THR A 135 19.65 3.25 24.28
CA THR A 135 20.35 3.97 23.21
C THR A 135 20.00 5.45 23.23
N ILE A 136 18.72 5.83 23.31
CA ILE A 136 18.30 7.24 23.34
C ILE A 136 18.76 7.97 24.61
N LYS A 137 18.68 7.33 25.78
CA LYS A 137 19.18 7.92 27.03
C LYS A 137 20.69 8.19 26.98
N ARG A 138 21.44 7.25 26.43
CA ARG A 138 22.89 7.41 26.22
C ARG A 138 23.19 8.52 25.23
N ALA A 139 22.43 8.62 24.13
CA ALA A 139 22.60 9.67 23.15
C ALA A 139 22.29 11.06 23.75
N ILE A 140 21.20 11.19 24.50
CA ILE A 140 20.84 12.41 25.23
C ILE A 140 21.94 12.84 26.20
N ALA A 141 22.50 11.89 26.95
CA ALA A 141 23.61 12.17 27.87
C ALA A 141 24.88 12.57 27.11
N THR A 142 25.22 11.85 26.02
CA THR A 142 26.38 12.15 25.16
C THR A 142 26.27 13.54 24.54
N ALA A 143 25.07 13.94 24.11
CA ALA A 143 24.79 15.24 23.52
C ALA A 143 24.63 16.36 24.55
N GLY A 144 24.68 16.05 25.86
CA GLY A 144 24.61 17.04 26.94
C GLY A 144 23.21 17.60 27.20
N PHE A 145 22.14 16.89 26.80
CA PHE A 145 20.76 17.39 26.89
C PHE A 145 19.94 16.86 28.06
N THR A 146 20.54 16.05 28.95
CA THR A 146 19.84 15.37 30.05
C THR A 146 18.96 16.31 30.87
N GLU A 147 19.44 17.51 31.21
CA GLU A 147 18.68 18.45 32.05
C GLU A 147 17.49 19.08 31.32
N LYS A 148 17.59 19.27 30.00
CA LYS A 148 16.54 19.93 29.20
C LYS A 148 15.38 19.00 28.88
N VAL A 149 15.66 17.72 28.62
CA VAL A 149 14.66 16.75 28.14
C VAL A 149 14.02 15.92 29.24
N VAL A 150 14.56 15.94 30.47
CA VAL A 150 14.00 15.19 31.60
C VAL A 150 12.94 16.04 32.29
N ALA A 151 11.70 15.91 31.84
CA ALA A 151 10.53 16.44 32.53
C ALA A 151 9.76 15.27 33.16
N LYS A 152 9.53 15.31 34.49
CA LYS A 152 8.72 14.32 35.23
C LYS A 152 9.15 12.85 35.06
N GLY A 153 10.45 12.60 34.85
CA GLY A 153 11.01 11.25 34.71
C GLY A 153 10.87 10.61 33.32
N THR A 154 10.29 11.33 32.35
CA THR A 154 10.25 10.96 30.93
C THR A 154 11.23 11.81 30.13
N TYR A 155 11.85 11.21 29.10
CA TYR A 155 12.72 11.91 28.16
C TYR A 155 11.86 12.45 27.02
N ASP A 156 11.63 13.75 27.01
CA ASP A 156 10.85 14.44 25.98
C ASP A 156 11.77 15.27 25.08
N ILE A 157 12.05 14.74 23.89
CA ILE A 157 12.94 15.42 22.94
C ILE A 157 12.22 16.53 22.15
N SER A 158 10.90 16.69 22.32
CA SER A 158 10.17 17.81 21.71
C SER A 158 10.59 19.16 22.30
N LEU A 159 11.14 19.16 23.52
CA LEU A 159 11.70 20.33 24.20
C LEU A 159 13.01 20.84 23.59
N LEU A 160 13.65 20.06 22.72
CA LEU A 160 14.86 20.45 22.01
C LEU A 160 14.50 21.32 20.80
N SER A 161 15.31 22.35 20.56
CA SER A 161 15.31 23.09 19.30
C SER A 161 15.76 22.21 18.12
N SER A 162 15.48 22.64 16.89
CA SER A 162 15.85 21.90 15.67
C SER A 162 17.36 21.62 15.60
N GLU A 163 18.22 22.59 15.91
CA GLU A 163 19.68 22.39 15.98
C GLU A 163 20.09 21.37 17.05
N GLU A 164 19.47 21.40 18.21
CA GLU A 164 19.75 20.45 19.30
C GLU A 164 19.30 19.04 18.92
N ARG A 165 18.18 18.90 18.20
CA ARG A 165 17.74 17.60 17.66
C ARG A 165 18.71 17.05 16.63
N VAL A 166 19.33 17.90 15.80
CA VAL A 166 20.42 17.48 14.89
C VAL A 166 21.63 16.98 15.69
N ARG A 167 22.06 17.70 16.74
CA ARG A 167 23.17 17.25 17.60
C ARG A 167 22.85 15.95 18.33
N LEU A 168 21.59 15.77 18.75
CA LEU A 168 21.14 14.51 19.34
C LEU A 168 21.17 13.38 18.32
N LEU A 169 20.79 13.66 17.06
CA LEU A 169 20.86 12.70 15.98
C LEU A 169 22.29 12.23 15.72
N ASP A 170 23.30 13.10 15.78
CA ASP A 170 24.72 12.72 15.66
C ASP A 170 25.17 11.69 16.71
N ALA A 171 24.57 11.74 17.91
CA ALA A 171 24.81 10.78 18.97
C ALA A 171 23.99 9.48 18.83
N LEU A 172 23.12 9.38 17.80
CA LEU A 172 22.26 8.24 17.51
C LEU A 172 22.67 7.54 16.21
N GLY A 173 22.34 6.25 16.10
CA GLY A 173 22.71 5.43 14.94
C GLY A 173 24.22 5.33 14.74
N GLN A 174 24.62 5.01 13.50
CA GLN A 174 26.00 4.83 13.07
C GLN A 174 26.36 5.82 11.96
N ASP A 175 27.65 6.12 11.83
CA ASP A 175 28.17 6.89 10.71
C ASP A 175 27.89 6.18 9.39
N VAL A 176 27.51 6.95 8.38
CA VAL A 176 27.32 6.45 7.03
C VAL A 176 28.67 6.30 6.35
N GLY A 177 29.00 5.08 5.91
CA GLY A 177 30.24 4.82 5.17
C GLY A 177 30.30 5.62 3.87
N LYS A 178 31.51 6.04 3.46
CA LYS A 178 31.72 6.86 2.25
C LYS A 178 31.24 6.23 0.94
N THR A 179 31.07 4.90 0.91
CA THR A 179 30.60 4.14 -0.24
C THR A 179 29.08 3.98 -0.28
N GLU A 180 28.36 4.39 0.76
CA GLU A 180 26.90 4.27 0.82
C GLU A 180 26.23 5.31 -0.05
N THR A 181 25.35 4.88 -0.96
CA THR A 181 24.74 5.77 -1.96
C THR A 181 23.89 6.89 -1.36
N PHE A 182 23.35 6.73 -0.15
CA PHE A 182 22.63 7.79 0.54
C PHE A 182 23.53 8.97 0.99
N ILE A 183 24.85 8.77 1.10
CA ILE A 183 25.79 9.89 1.31
C ILE A 183 25.78 10.84 0.11
N SER A 184 25.50 10.33 -1.10
CA SER A 184 25.44 11.14 -2.30
C SER A 184 24.27 12.12 -2.26
N LEU A 185 23.13 11.72 -1.69
CA LEU A 185 21.97 12.59 -1.51
C LEU A 185 22.30 13.76 -0.58
N PHE A 186 22.93 13.47 0.56
CA PHE A 186 23.41 14.47 1.51
C PHE A 186 24.42 15.44 0.87
N ASN A 187 25.46 14.91 0.22
CA ASN A 187 26.49 15.73 -0.42
C ASN A 187 25.93 16.57 -1.58
N THR A 188 24.94 16.06 -2.31
CA THR A 188 24.24 16.81 -3.36
C THR A 188 23.50 18.01 -2.75
N ALA A 189 22.77 17.80 -1.66
CA ALA A 189 22.05 18.89 -1.00
C ALA A 189 23.01 19.98 -0.48
N ILE A 190 24.15 19.60 0.11
CA ILE A 190 25.20 20.56 0.52
C ILE A 190 25.65 21.42 -0.66
N GLN A 191 26.02 20.78 -1.78
CA GLN A 191 26.50 21.51 -2.96
C GLN A 191 25.44 22.44 -3.53
N LEU A 192 24.19 21.98 -3.63
CA LEU A 192 23.10 22.79 -4.16
C LEU A 192 22.77 23.98 -3.24
N ARG A 193 22.87 23.83 -1.92
CA ARG A 193 22.58 24.91 -0.97
C ARG A 193 23.47 26.14 -1.18
N HIS A 194 24.74 25.93 -1.55
CA HIS A 194 25.67 27.03 -1.83
C HIS A 194 25.46 27.68 -3.20
N ILE A 195 24.71 27.04 -4.10
CA ILE A 195 24.60 27.44 -5.51
C ILE A 195 23.18 27.94 -5.85
N SER A 196 22.15 27.51 -5.12
CA SER A 196 20.78 27.57 -5.61
C SER A 196 19.93 28.68 -4.98
N ALA A 197 19.64 29.71 -5.77
CA ALA A 197 18.39 30.46 -5.65
C ALA A 197 17.19 29.76 -6.34
N ASN A 198 17.42 28.82 -7.28
CA ASN A 198 16.40 28.35 -8.24
C ASN A 198 16.31 26.81 -8.41
N ILE A 199 16.43 25.99 -7.35
CA ILE A 199 16.23 24.53 -7.45
C ILE A 199 14.85 24.16 -8.05
N GLU A 200 13.86 25.04 -7.91
CA GLU A 200 12.53 24.89 -8.54
C GLU A 200 12.57 24.84 -10.06
N GLU A 201 13.55 25.49 -10.69
CA GLU A 201 13.66 25.60 -12.15
C GLU A 201 14.54 24.50 -12.75
N MET A 202 15.19 23.69 -11.91
CA MET A 202 16.06 22.61 -12.37
C MET A 202 15.23 21.47 -12.98
N ASP A 203 15.66 21.02 -14.15
CA ASP A 203 15.13 19.85 -14.87
C ASP A 203 15.97 18.58 -14.64
N ARG A 204 17.15 18.74 -14.04
CA ARG A 204 18.09 17.67 -13.73
C ARG A 204 18.95 18.02 -12.52
N ILE A 205 19.11 17.08 -11.60
CA ILE A 205 20.06 17.15 -10.50
C ILE A 205 21.11 16.07 -10.69
N SER A 206 22.40 16.41 -10.55
CA SER A 206 23.51 15.47 -10.69
C SER A 206 24.21 15.23 -9.35
N ALA A 207 24.50 13.97 -9.06
CA ALA A 207 25.27 13.58 -7.89
C ALA A 207 26.75 13.99 -8.05
N PRO A 208 27.43 14.36 -6.95
CA PRO A 208 28.81 14.83 -7.00
C PRO A 208 29.81 13.73 -7.37
N GLY A 209 30.81 14.09 -8.19
CA GLY A 209 31.87 13.17 -8.62
C GLY A 209 31.33 11.98 -9.42
N ASP A 210 31.72 10.77 -9.01
CA ASP A 210 31.26 9.49 -9.58
C ASP A 210 30.15 8.83 -8.74
N ALA A 211 29.61 9.55 -7.76
CA ALA A 211 28.56 9.04 -6.90
C ALA A 211 27.25 8.81 -7.69
N ARG A 212 26.37 7.99 -7.12
CA ARG A 212 25.06 7.68 -7.68
C ARG A 212 24.00 7.86 -6.62
N PHE A 213 22.88 8.42 -7.04
CA PHE A 213 21.70 8.53 -6.19
C PHE A 213 21.22 7.14 -5.75
N PRO A 214 20.79 7.01 -4.49
CA PRO A 214 20.24 5.77 -3.99
C PRO A 214 18.94 5.43 -4.73
N VAL A 215 18.51 4.17 -4.66
CA VAL A 215 17.29 3.63 -5.28
C VAL A 215 17.28 3.62 -6.82
N ILE A 216 17.58 4.73 -7.49
CA ILE A 216 17.61 4.85 -8.96
C ILE A 216 18.94 4.41 -9.58
N ASP A 217 20.01 4.30 -8.77
CA ASP A 217 21.35 3.88 -9.19
C ASP A 217 21.82 4.63 -10.46
N SER A 218 21.70 5.96 -10.40
CA SER A 218 22.01 6.87 -11.49
C SER A 218 22.80 8.06 -10.95
N LYS A 219 23.72 8.57 -11.76
CA LYS A 219 24.41 9.84 -11.45
C LYS A 219 23.45 11.02 -11.53
N ASP A 220 22.52 10.98 -12.48
CA ASP A 220 21.58 12.06 -12.74
C ASP A 220 20.16 11.66 -12.35
N LEU A 221 19.46 12.59 -11.72
CA LEU A 221 18.04 12.56 -11.38
C LEU A 221 17.32 13.56 -12.28
N TYR A 222 16.48 13.06 -13.19
CA TYR A 222 15.60 13.88 -14.02
C TYR A 222 14.41 14.40 -13.21
N ILE A 223 14.11 15.70 -13.32
CA ILE A 223 13.05 16.37 -12.56
C ILE A 223 11.87 16.64 -13.48
N ARG A 224 10.75 15.95 -13.20
CA ARG A 224 9.49 16.15 -13.92
C ARG A 224 8.80 17.41 -13.42
N LYS A 225 8.06 18.08 -14.31
CA LYS A 225 7.10 19.13 -13.91
C LYS A 225 6.09 18.61 -12.89
N SER A 226 5.63 17.37 -13.04
CA SER A 226 4.73 16.72 -12.08
C SER A 226 5.35 16.54 -10.68
N TYR A 227 6.67 16.42 -10.56
CA TYR A 227 7.33 16.40 -9.25
C TYR A 227 7.29 17.77 -8.57
N GLN A 228 7.47 18.85 -9.33
CA GLN A 228 7.39 20.21 -8.81
C GLN A 228 5.98 20.53 -8.30
N VAL A 229 4.95 20.18 -9.08
CA VAL A 229 3.55 20.34 -8.67
C VAL A 229 3.25 19.50 -7.44
N LEU A 230 3.59 18.20 -7.46
CA LEU A 230 3.31 17.30 -6.35
C LEU A 230 4.04 17.70 -5.06
N TYR A 231 5.26 18.24 -5.16
CA TYR A 231 6.00 18.78 -4.02
C TYR A 231 5.21 19.89 -3.33
N LYS A 232 4.72 20.87 -4.10
CA LYS A 232 3.94 22.01 -3.59
C LYS A 232 2.61 21.56 -2.99
N GLU A 233 1.92 20.60 -3.63
CA GLU A 233 0.66 20.05 -3.09
C GLU A 233 0.85 19.34 -1.76
N ILE A 234 1.91 18.53 -1.62
CA ILE A 234 2.19 17.82 -0.37
C ILE A 234 2.61 18.80 0.74
N LEU A 235 3.44 19.81 0.44
CA LEU A 235 3.77 20.84 1.44
C LEU A 235 2.51 21.58 1.89
N GLY A 236 1.70 22.06 0.95
CA GLY A 236 0.44 22.74 1.25
C GLY A 236 -0.54 21.87 2.03
N HIS A 237 -0.56 20.55 1.80
CA HIS A 237 -1.32 19.62 2.62
C HIS A 237 -0.89 19.65 4.09
N TYR A 238 0.42 19.57 4.35
CA TYR A 238 0.95 19.57 5.71
C TYR A 238 0.88 20.93 6.40
N GLU A 239 0.88 22.03 5.67
CA GLU A 239 0.68 23.38 6.21
C GLU A 239 -0.77 23.62 6.66
N ARG A 240 -1.74 23.02 5.97
CA ARG A 240 -3.17 23.12 6.32
C ARG A 240 -3.60 22.17 7.43
N THR A 241 -2.79 21.18 7.73
CA THR A 241 -3.08 20.13 8.71
C THR A 241 -2.62 20.57 10.08
N ASP A 242 -3.51 20.58 11.09
CA ASP A 242 -3.12 20.89 12.46
C ASP A 242 -2.31 19.71 13.04
N PRO A 243 -1.00 19.89 13.35
CA PRO A 243 -0.17 18.83 13.89
C PRO A 243 -0.58 18.37 15.30
N HIS A 244 -1.41 19.13 16.00
CA HIS A 244 -1.89 18.84 17.35
C HIS A 244 -3.29 18.22 17.38
N ASP A 245 -3.98 18.16 16.25
CA ASP A 245 -5.26 17.47 16.13
C ASP A 245 -5.02 15.95 15.99
N PRO A 246 -5.42 15.14 16.99
CA PRO A 246 -5.24 13.68 16.93
C PRO A 246 -6.03 13.00 15.81
N SER A 247 -7.03 13.70 15.24
CA SER A 247 -7.81 13.25 14.10
C SER A 247 -7.18 13.63 12.75
N ALA A 248 -6.29 14.62 12.76
CA ALA A 248 -5.53 15.05 11.60
C ALA A 248 -4.43 14.03 11.29
N ARG A 249 -4.59 13.33 10.16
CA ARG A 249 -3.67 12.26 9.75
C ARG A 249 -2.49 12.86 8.99
N ASN A 250 -1.32 12.89 9.63
CA ASN A 250 -0.06 13.39 9.06
C ASN A 250 0.58 12.46 8.03
N GLN A 251 -0.22 11.68 7.30
CA GLN A 251 0.27 10.69 6.36
C GLN A 251 -0.38 10.88 4.99
N VAL A 252 0.43 10.84 3.94
CA VAL A 252 -0.01 10.85 2.55
C VAL A 252 0.59 9.68 1.80
N ILE A 253 -0.18 9.10 0.88
CA ILE A 253 0.29 8.07 -0.04
C ILE A 253 0.57 8.71 -1.40
N VAL A 254 1.75 8.45 -1.96
CA VAL A 254 2.05 8.72 -3.36
C VAL A 254 2.05 7.39 -4.11
N THR A 255 1.09 7.23 -5.03
CA THR A 255 0.88 6.00 -5.79
C THR A 255 0.83 6.26 -7.29
N GLY A 256 0.74 5.19 -8.08
CA GLY A 256 0.82 5.23 -9.54
C GLY A 256 1.49 3.97 -10.09
N THR A 257 1.44 3.79 -11.40
CA THR A 257 1.98 2.60 -12.09
C THR A 257 3.42 2.29 -11.65
N SER A 258 3.76 1.00 -11.55
CA SER A 258 5.12 0.58 -11.19
C SER A 258 6.13 1.11 -12.21
N GLY A 259 7.32 1.53 -11.76
CA GLY A 259 8.37 2.06 -12.64
C GLY A 259 8.18 3.52 -13.10
N ILE A 260 7.17 4.24 -12.58
CA ILE A 260 6.88 5.62 -13.03
C ILE A 260 7.74 6.73 -12.39
N GLY A 261 8.65 6.35 -11.49
CA GLY A 261 9.55 7.28 -10.80
C GLY A 261 9.05 7.79 -9.44
N LYS A 262 8.15 7.08 -8.74
CA LYS A 262 7.74 7.46 -7.36
C LYS A 262 8.92 7.52 -6.38
N SER A 263 9.84 6.57 -6.49
CA SER A 263 11.06 6.57 -5.67
C SER A 263 11.98 7.74 -6.04
N ALA A 264 12.07 8.10 -7.32
CA ALA A 264 12.83 9.27 -7.79
C ALA A 264 12.23 10.57 -7.23
N PHE A 265 10.89 10.67 -7.18
CA PHE A 265 10.18 11.76 -6.51
C PHE A 265 10.57 11.90 -5.03
N LEU A 266 10.66 10.79 -4.27
CA LEU A 266 11.09 10.88 -2.87
C LEU A 266 12.52 11.42 -2.70
N LEU A 267 13.43 11.09 -3.63
CA LEU A 267 14.79 11.64 -3.61
C LEU A 267 14.78 13.14 -3.89
N TYR A 268 14.03 13.55 -4.91
CA TYR A 268 13.83 14.97 -5.23
C TYR A 268 13.22 15.72 -4.03
N PHE A 269 12.19 15.15 -3.39
CA PHE A 269 11.55 15.72 -2.21
C PHE A 269 12.54 15.91 -1.06
N ALA A 270 13.33 14.87 -0.75
CA ALA A 270 14.36 14.93 0.28
C ALA A 270 15.43 15.99 -0.02
N ILE A 271 15.93 16.05 -1.27
CA ILE A 271 16.93 17.04 -1.67
C ILE A 271 16.37 18.45 -1.51
N ARG A 272 15.15 18.72 -2.00
CA ARG A 272 14.51 20.03 -1.84
C ARG A 272 14.32 20.42 -0.39
N LEU A 273 13.82 19.53 0.47
CA LEU A 273 13.72 19.79 1.90
C LEU A 273 15.07 20.19 2.51
N LEU A 274 16.14 19.47 2.20
CA LEU A 274 17.47 19.75 2.73
C LEU A 274 18.04 21.10 2.24
N VAL A 275 17.80 21.42 0.97
CA VAL A 275 18.31 22.65 0.33
C VAL A 275 17.53 23.89 0.79
N GLU A 276 16.20 23.81 0.83
CA GLU A 276 15.30 24.96 1.03
C GLU A 276 15.05 25.29 2.50
N SER A 277 15.32 24.37 3.41
CA SER A 277 15.17 24.66 4.84
C SER A 277 16.20 25.68 5.32
N ALA A 278 15.84 26.47 6.33
CA ALA A 278 16.73 27.44 6.94
C ALA A 278 17.88 26.76 7.71
N GLU A 279 19.02 27.43 7.87
CA GLU A 279 20.18 26.89 8.60
C GLU A 279 19.92 26.76 10.09
N ASP A 280 19.19 27.71 10.67
CA ASP A 280 18.76 27.78 12.06
C ASP A 280 17.53 26.89 12.36
N ASN A 281 16.88 26.37 11.32
CA ASN A 281 15.77 25.41 11.44
C ASN A 281 15.97 24.20 10.51
N PRO A 282 17.00 23.37 10.74
CA PRO A 282 17.29 22.23 9.90
C PRO A 282 16.22 21.13 10.05
N PRO A 283 15.77 20.50 8.95
CA PRO A 283 14.77 19.45 9.01
C PRO A 283 15.39 18.15 9.50
N ILE A 284 14.62 17.37 10.26
CA ILE A 284 14.92 15.96 10.49
C ILE A 284 14.17 15.14 9.42
N ILE A 285 14.91 14.36 8.62
CA ILE A 285 14.33 13.49 7.58
C ILE A 285 14.75 12.05 7.86
N ILE A 286 13.79 11.15 8.04
CA ILE A 286 14.02 9.71 8.12
C ILE A 286 13.59 9.08 6.80
N PHE A 287 14.54 8.47 6.08
CA PHE A 287 14.31 7.80 4.81
C PHE A 287 14.36 6.28 4.98
N HIS A 288 13.23 5.61 4.74
CA HIS A 288 13.07 4.17 4.92
C HIS A 288 12.76 3.48 3.60
N THR A 289 13.67 2.60 3.17
CA THR A 289 13.54 1.90 1.88
C THR A 289 13.07 0.45 2.03
N LYS A 290 12.37 -0.08 1.02
CA LYS A 290 11.95 -1.48 0.91
C LYS A 290 13.09 -2.50 1.08
N ARG A 291 14.29 -2.15 0.61
CA ARG A 291 15.41 -3.09 0.45
C ARG A 291 16.21 -3.29 1.74
N ARG A 292 16.11 -2.37 2.70
CA ARG A 292 16.93 -2.38 3.91
C ARG A 292 16.05 -2.41 5.14
N LYS A 293 16.51 -3.13 6.17
CA LYS A 293 15.90 -3.10 7.51
C LYS A 293 16.22 -1.82 8.28
N ALA A 294 17.19 -1.05 7.79
CA ALA A 294 17.70 0.15 8.41
C ALA A 294 17.34 1.37 7.55
N CYS A 295 17.20 2.49 8.23
CA CYS A 295 16.84 3.80 7.71
C CYS A 295 18.07 4.70 7.66
N PHE A 296 17.94 5.77 6.87
CA PHE A 296 18.89 6.88 6.88
C PHE A 296 18.19 8.08 7.51
N ALA A 297 18.85 8.72 8.46
CA ALA A 297 18.34 9.91 9.12
C ALA A 297 19.24 11.10 8.78
N PHE A 298 18.64 12.18 8.29
CA PHE A 298 19.33 13.42 7.95
C PHE A 298 18.94 14.50 8.96
N GLY A 299 19.93 15.22 9.47
CA GLY A 299 19.76 16.41 10.29
C GLY A 299 20.22 17.63 9.52
N GLY A 300 19.32 18.17 8.69
CA GLY A 300 19.66 19.15 7.67
C GLY A 300 20.85 18.74 6.80
N CYS A 301 21.62 19.71 6.35
CA CYS A 301 22.87 19.50 5.60
C CYS A 301 24.10 19.32 6.51
N SER A 302 23.90 19.02 7.81
CA SER A 302 24.97 18.93 8.81
C SER A 302 25.23 17.49 9.27
N SER A 303 24.20 16.64 9.28
CA SER A 303 24.29 15.28 9.80
C SER A 303 23.60 14.26 8.89
N VAL A 304 24.21 13.09 8.75
CA VAL A 304 23.57 11.91 8.19
C VAL A 304 23.99 10.66 8.95
N ARG A 305 23.00 9.87 9.39
CA ARG A 305 23.17 8.69 10.23
C ARG A 305 22.42 7.51 9.64
N PHE A 306 22.87 6.30 9.97
CA PHE A 306 22.25 5.04 9.56
C PHE A 306 21.93 4.19 10.78
N GLY A 307 20.73 3.62 10.83
CA GLY A 307 20.26 2.91 12.02
C GLY A 307 18.95 2.18 11.78
N SER A 308 18.48 1.41 12.76
CA SER A 308 17.18 0.76 12.66
C SER A 308 16.04 1.77 12.84
N ILE A 309 14.83 1.43 12.39
CA ILE A 309 13.66 2.30 12.59
C ILE A 309 13.45 2.57 14.10
N GLU A 310 13.66 1.56 14.94
CA GLU A 310 13.53 1.64 16.41
C GLU A 310 14.49 2.62 17.07
N GLU A 311 15.67 2.84 16.48
CA GLU A 311 16.64 3.83 16.97
C GLU A 311 16.18 5.26 16.68
N PHE A 312 15.44 5.46 15.58
CA PHE A 312 14.93 6.76 15.16
C PHE A 312 13.47 7.02 15.55
N MET A 313 12.78 6.06 16.16
CA MET A 313 11.42 6.21 16.70
C MET A 313 11.21 7.48 17.55
N PRO A 314 12.17 7.91 18.41
CA PRO A 314 12.00 9.15 19.16
C PRO A 314 11.77 10.39 18.30
N PHE A 315 12.26 10.42 17.05
CA PHE A 315 12.02 11.53 16.13
C PHE A 315 10.69 11.39 15.37
N LEU A 316 10.18 10.17 15.18
CA LEU A 316 8.92 9.94 14.45
C LEU A 316 7.68 10.39 15.21
N ILE A 317 7.79 10.59 16.52
CA ILE A 317 6.74 11.20 17.35
C ILE A 317 6.74 12.73 17.28
N LEU A 318 7.69 13.35 16.57
CA LEU A 318 7.75 14.80 16.41
C LEU A 318 7.03 15.21 15.13
N PRO A 319 6.07 16.16 15.18
CA PRO A 319 5.24 16.53 14.03
C PRO A 319 5.99 17.32 12.94
N ASP A 320 7.19 17.83 13.23
CA ASP A 320 8.05 18.52 12.29
C ASP A 320 9.09 17.61 11.61
N THR A 321 9.21 16.35 12.07
CA THR A 321 10.02 15.33 11.39
C THR A 321 9.34 14.88 10.10
N TRP A 322 10.14 14.72 9.04
CA TRP A 322 9.73 14.11 7.79
C TRP A 322 10.07 12.62 7.78
N TYR A 323 9.10 11.78 7.43
CA TYR A 323 9.29 10.35 7.28
C TYR A 323 8.97 9.92 5.84
N LEU A 324 10.02 9.65 5.07
CA LEU A 324 9.94 9.31 3.65
C LEU A 324 10.06 7.79 3.48
N VAL A 325 8.98 7.15 3.05
CA VAL A 325 8.91 5.69 2.95
C VAL A 325 8.84 5.24 1.51
N ASP A 326 9.89 4.58 1.02
CA ASP A 326 9.95 3.98 -0.31
C ASP A 326 9.58 2.49 -0.25
N SER A 327 8.28 2.20 -0.33
CA SER A 327 7.71 0.85 -0.38
C SER A 327 8.15 -0.09 0.76
N SER A 328 8.42 0.44 1.95
CA SER A 328 8.79 -0.36 3.12
C SER A 328 7.63 -1.23 3.63
N LYS A 329 7.92 -2.50 3.92
CA LYS A 329 6.89 -3.53 4.24
C LYS A 329 6.07 -3.24 5.51
N ASP A 330 6.55 -2.35 6.37
CA ASP A 330 5.94 -2.03 7.66
C ASP A 330 6.22 -0.56 7.99
N PRO A 331 5.51 0.38 7.36
CA PRO A 331 5.70 1.80 7.63
C PRO A 331 5.12 2.16 9.01
N GLU A 332 5.93 2.80 9.84
CA GLU A 332 5.44 3.39 11.09
C GLU A 332 4.44 4.52 10.79
N LEU A 333 3.26 4.45 11.42
CA LEU A 333 2.23 5.49 11.34
C LEU A 333 2.25 6.30 12.65
N SER A 334 3.09 7.32 12.70
CA SER A 334 3.29 8.19 13.87
C SER A 334 2.93 9.65 13.59
N LEU A 335 3.28 10.57 14.49
CA LEU A 335 2.95 12.00 14.39
C LEU A 335 3.76 12.74 13.30
N ALA A 336 4.90 12.20 12.87
CA ALA A 336 5.72 12.76 11.80
C ALA A 336 4.99 12.89 10.46
N LYS A 337 5.37 13.90 9.67
CA LYS A 337 4.91 14.13 8.29
C LYS A 337 5.40 12.99 7.40
N THR A 338 4.51 12.05 7.11
CA THR A 338 4.87 10.79 6.47
C THR A 338 4.42 10.72 5.01
N ILE A 339 5.36 10.57 4.09
CA ILE A 339 5.08 10.35 2.66
C ILE A 339 5.40 8.89 2.32
N ILE A 340 4.37 8.13 1.95
CA ILE A 340 4.50 6.71 1.60
C ILE A 340 4.43 6.56 0.08
N SER A 341 5.57 6.33 -0.56
CA SER A 341 5.68 5.96 -1.97
C SER A 341 5.47 4.46 -2.14
N VAL A 342 4.42 4.08 -2.85
CA VAL A 342 4.01 2.67 -2.95
C VAL A 342 3.28 2.42 -4.26
N SER A 343 3.52 1.26 -4.87
CA SER A 343 2.75 0.87 -6.06
C SER A 343 1.37 0.33 -5.66
N PRO A 344 0.35 0.44 -6.54
CA PRO A 344 -0.96 -0.16 -6.31
C PRO A 344 -0.88 -1.66 -5.96
N GLN A 345 0.01 -2.40 -6.63
CA GLN A 345 0.29 -3.80 -6.29
C GLN A 345 0.77 -3.98 -4.84
N THR A 346 1.69 -3.13 -4.38
CA THR A 346 2.21 -3.23 -3.02
C THR A 346 1.15 -2.83 -1.99
N MET A 347 0.30 -1.86 -2.32
CA MET A 347 -0.85 -1.45 -1.49
C MET A 347 -1.86 -2.58 -1.27
N SER A 348 -2.13 -3.38 -2.30
CA SER A 348 -3.05 -4.53 -2.21
C SER A 348 -2.51 -5.68 -1.35
N SER A 349 -1.24 -5.63 -0.94
CA SER A 349 -0.67 -6.69 -0.10
C SER A 349 -1.23 -6.64 1.33
N GLU A 350 -1.33 -7.80 1.98
CA GLU A 350 -1.87 -7.90 3.34
C GLU A 350 -1.15 -7.00 4.36
N LYS A 351 0.14 -6.74 4.11
CA LYS A 351 1.00 -5.92 4.96
C LYS A 351 0.66 -4.43 4.92
N TYR A 352 -0.01 -3.99 3.85
CA TYR A 352 -0.40 -2.60 3.65
C TYR A 352 -1.89 -2.35 3.89
N LYS A 353 -2.68 -3.37 4.26
CA LYS A 353 -4.12 -3.20 4.54
C LYS A 353 -4.38 -2.10 5.58
N LEU A 354 -3.62 -2.12 6.69
CA LEU A 354 -3.73 -1.10 7.74
C LEU A 354 -3.37 0.30 7.23
N VAL A 355 -2.38 0.41 6.33
CA VAL A 355 -1.99 1.69 5.73
C VAL A 355 -3.08 2.19 4.78
N ASP A 356 -3.63 1.30 3.96
CA ASP A 356 -4.72 1.60 3.03
C ASP A 356 -5.98 2.09 3.76
N GLU A 357 -6.31 1.45 4.89
CA GLU A 357 -7.46 1.83 5.74
C GLU A 357 -7.20 3.12 6.53
N LYS A 358 -5.98 3.29 7.06
CA LYS A 358 -5.64 4.40 7.97
C LYS A 358 -5.11 5.63 7.26
N VAL A 359 -4.76 5.61 6.00
CA VAL A 359 -4.27 6.80 5.29
C VAL A 359 -5.29 7.24 4.25
N PRO A 360 -6.03 8.35 4.47
CA PRO A 360 -7.11 8.77 3.59
C PRO A 360 -6.56 9.48 2.35
N TRP A 361 -5.46 10.22 2.49
CA TRP A 361 -4.94 11.09 1.45
C TRP A 361 -4.02 10.34 0.48
N ARG A 362 -4.33 10.46 -0.81
CA ARG A 362 -3.61 9.81 -1.91
C ARG A 362 -3.35 10.81 -3.01
N TYR A 363 -2.12 10.79 -3.52
CA TYR A 363 -1.71 11.49 -4.72
C TYR A 363 -1.26 10.48 -5.78
N TYR A 364 -1.62 10.73 -7.02
CA TYR A 364 -1.37 9.84 -8.16
C TYR A 364 -0.33 10.47 -9.10
N LEU A 365 0.76 9.74 -9.36
CA LEU A 365 1.71 10.07 -10.41
C LEU A 365 1.36 9.32 -11.69
N GLY A 366 1.17 10.08 -12.77
CA GLY A 366 0.83 9.55 -14.09
C GLY A 366 2.02 9.04 -14.91
N PRO A 367 1.72 8.21 -15.95
CA PRO A 367 2.61 7.90 -17.06
C PRO A 367 3.38 9.13 -17.58
N TRP A 368 4.55 8.91 -18.17
CA TRP A 368 5.32 9.97 -18.81
C TRP A 368 4.80 10.20 -20.22
N SER A 369 4.72 11.46 -20.65
CA SER A 369 4.50 11.74 -22.06
C SER A 369 5.72 11.34 -22.89
N LEU A 370 5.54 11.18 -24.20
CA LEU A 370 6.68 10.98 -25.11
C LEU A 370 7.65 12.17 -25.03
N GLU A 371 7.15 13.39 -24.88
CA GLU A 371 7.96 14.59 -24.68
C GLU A 371 8.84 14.48 -23.42
N GLU A 372 8.26 14.09 -22.27
CA GLU A 372 9.03 13.88 -21.03
C GLU A 372 10.11 12.80 -21.19
N LEU A 373 9.79 11.70 -21.89
CA LEU A 373 10.73 10.61 -22.13
C LEU A 373 11.89 11.04 -23.04
N THR A 374 11.60 11.75 -24.12
CA THR A 374 12.60 12.26 -25.07
C THR A 374 13.48 13.32 -24.42
N ASP A 375 12.91 14.21 -23.61
CA ASP A 375 13.67 15.23 -22.88
C ASP A 375 14.62 14.59 -21.86
N CYS A 376 14.13 13.60 -21.10
CA CYS A 376 14.96 12.82 -20.20
C CYS A 376 16.06 12.03 -20.94
N TRP A 377 15.72 11.39 -22.06
CA TRP A 377 16.68 10.70 -22.91
C TRP A 377 17.80 11.63 -23.39
N CYS A 378 17.45 12.86 -23.77
CA CYS A 378 18.41 13.87 -24.22
C CYS A 378 19.32 14.34 -23.06
N LYS A 379 18.75 14.61 -21.89
CA LYS A 379 19.46 15.21 -20.74
C LYS A 379 20.28 14.24 -19.91
N ILE A 380 19.95 12.95 -19.97
CA ILE A 380 20.56 11.91 -19.12
C ILE A 380 21.43 11.00 -19.99
N ALA A 381 22.75 11.23 -19.94
CA ALA A 381 23.73 10.64 -20.86
C ALA A 381 23.64 9.10 -20.97
N ARG A 382 23.33 8.39 -19.87
CA ARG A 382 23.23 6.91 -19.91
C ARG A 382 22.12 6.40 -20.84
N PHE A 383 21.09 7.20 -21.09
CA PHE A 383 19.95 6.80 -21.94
C PHE A 383 20.20 7.01 -23.43
N GLN A 384 21.19 7.85 -23.79
CA GLN A 384 21.57 8.11 -25.19
C GLN A 384 22.15 6.87 -25.90
N ALA A 385 22.48 5.80 -25.16
CA ALA A 385 22.83 4.51 -25.74
C ALA A 385 21.65 3.84 -26.49
N ILE A 386 20.42 4.27 -26.24
CA ILE A 386 19.21 3.80 -26.91
C ILE A 386 18.96 4.70 -28.13
N PRO A 387 18.78 4.16 -29.34
CA PRO A 387 18.32 4.95 -30.47
C PRO A 387 16.95 5.58 -30.19
N LEU A 388 16.77 6.85 -30.55
CA LEU A 388 15.49 7.56 -30.32
C LEU A 388 14.30 6.83 -30.96
N SER A 389 14.48 6.24 -32.14
CA SER A 389 13.45 5.44 -32.82
C SER A 389 12.96 4.27 -31.96
N LEU A 390 13.83 3.65 -31.15
CA LEU A 390 13.44 2.59 -30.24
C LEU A 390 12.68 3.15 -29.02
N VAL A 391 13.00 4.35 -28.55
CA VAL A 391 12.24 5.03 -27.49
C VAL A 391 10.80 5.30 -27.94
N GLU A 392 10.63 5.84 -29.15
CA GLU A 392 9.32 6.12 -29.77
C GLU A 392 8.52 4.85 -30.04
N GLU A 393 9.19 3.79 -30.54
CA GLU A 393 8.58 2.48 -30.76
C GLU A 393 8.11 1.85 -29.45
N LEU A 394 8.95 1.84 -28.41
CA LEU A 394 8.58 1.32 -27.10
C LEU A 394 7.43 2.12 -26.49
N TYR A 395 7.47 3.45 -26.52
CA TYR A 395 6.36 4.28 -26.05
C TYR A 395 5.04 3.93 -26.76
N SER A 396 5.08 3.76 -28.08
CA SER A 396 3.90 3.41 -28.88
C SER A 396 3.37 2.00 -28.57
N GLU A 397 4.25 1.06 -28.20
CA GLU A 397 3.86 -0.31 -27.86
C GLU A 397 3.40 -0.47 -26.42
N ILE A 398 4.10 0.10 -25.44
CA ILE A 398 3.92 -0.21 -24.00
C ILE A 398 3.61 1.00 -23.13
N GLY A 399 3.54 2.20 -23.71
CA GLY A 399 3.18 3.42 -23.01
C GLY A 399 4.33 4.12 -22.29
N GLY A 400 3.95 5.11 -21.48
CA GLY A 400 4.84 6.08 -20.84
C GLY A 400 5.54 5.61 -19.57
N ILE A 401 6.11 4.40 -19.52
CA ILE A 401 6.77 3.90 -18.29
C ILE A 401 8.31 3.90 -18.44
N PRO A 402 9.04 4.84 -17.79
CA PRO A 402 10.49 5.00 -17.97
C PRO A 402 11.31 3.76 -17.66
N THR A 403 10.90 2.96 -16.67
CA THR A 403 11.60 1.70 -16.37
C THR A 403 11.64 0.78 -17.59
N TYR A 404 10.60 0.75 -18.42
CA TYR A 404 10.53 -0.11 -19.59
C TYR A 404 10.98 0.59 -20.87
N VAL A 405 10.76 1.90 -21.01
CA VAL A 405 11.17 2.67 -22.20
C VAL A 405 12.65 3.06 -22.17
N LEU A 406 13.23 3.32 -20.98
CA LEU A 406 14.60 3.83 -20.84
C LEU A 406 15.50 2.89 -20.03
N GLU A 407 15.11 2.52 -18.80
CA GLU A 407 16.05 1.81 -17.90
C GLU A 407 16.34 0.38 -18.34
N THR A 408 15.30 -0.39 -18.68
CA THR A 408 15.42 -1.77 -19.14
C THR A 408 16.25 -1.88 -20.42
N PRO A 409 15.94 -1.14 -21.50
CA PRO A 409 16.73 -1.23 -22.73
C PRO A 409 18.17 -0.78 -22.51
N THR A 410 18.42 0.27 -21.71
CA THR A 410 19.79 0.69 -21.35
C THR A 410 20.56 -0.44 -20.68
N LYS A 411 19.95 -1.14 -19.71
CA LYS A 411 20.59 -2.26 -19.00
C LYS A 411 20.88 -3.44 -19.93
N ILE A 412 20.04 -3.68 -20.93
CA ILE A 412 20.26 -4.74 -21.91
C ILE A 412 21.40 -4.36 -22.86
N LEU A 413 21.37 -3.15 -23.42
CA LEU A 413 22.39 -2.66 -24.35
C LEU A 413 23.78 -2.47 -23.70
N ALA A 414 23.84 -2.24 -22.40
CA ALA A 414 25.09 -2.20 -21.66
C ALA A 414 25.77 -3.59 -21.53
N LYS A 415 25.08 -4.70 -21.84
CA LYS A 415 25.67 -6.05 -21.84
C LYS A 415 26.49 -6.26 -23.11
N ARG A 416 27.59 -7.03 -23.01
CA ARG A 416 28.48 -7.34 -24.15
C ARG A 416 27.77 -7.96 -25.37
N THR A 417 26.67 -8.68 -25.15
CA THR A 417 25.88 -9.34 -26.20
C THR A 417 24.50 -8.71 -26.38
N GLY A 418 24.26 -7.52 -25.82
CA GLY A 418 22.97 -6.86 -25.89
C GLY A 418 22.67 -6.35 -27.28
N THR A 419 21.56 -6.79 -27.87
CA THR A 419 21.07 -6.25 -29.15
C THR A 419 19.85 -5.35 -28.94
N LEU A 420 19.54 -4.52 -29.94
CA LEU A 420 18.28 -3.73 -29.95
C LEU A 420 17.06 -4.64 -29.88
N GLN A 421 17.11 -5.82 -30.50
CA GLN A 421 16.03 -6.80 -30.46
C GLN A 421 15.83 -7.37 -29.05
N ASP A 422 16.92 -7.68 -28.34
CA ASP A 422 16.85 -8.14 -26.95
C ASP A 422 16.32 -7.04 -26.04
N ALA A 423 16.73 -5.79 -26.27
CA ALA A 423 16.28 -4.63 -25.52
C ALA A 423 14.77 -4.44 -25.69
N LYS A 424 14.27 -4.49 -26.93
CA LYS A 424 12.84 -4.42 -27.25
C LYS A 424 12.07 -5.58 -26.61
N SER A 425 12.53 -6.81 -26.84
CA SER A 425 11.91 -8.03 -26.30
C SER A 425 11.79 -7.98 -24.77
N SER A 426 12.86 -7.58 -24.07
CA SER A 426 12.86 -7.46 -22.60
C SER A 426 11.91 -6.38 -22.10
N SER A 427 11.85 -5.25 -22.80
CA SER A 427 10.98 -4.11 -22.44
C SER A 427 9.50 -4.46 -22.57
N CYS A 428 9.13 -5.19 -23.63
CA CYS A 428 7.76 -5.63 -23.89
C CYS A 428 7.39 -6.96 -23.21
N GLN A 429 8.28 -7.55 -22.39
CA GLN A 429 8.04 -8.86 -21.78
C GLN A 429 6.80 -8.86 -20.87
N HIS A 430 6.68 -7.86 -19.99
CA HIS A 430 5.56 -7.78 -19.04
C HIS A 430 4.20 -7.63 -19.77
N VAL A 431 4.16 -6.85 -20.86
CA VAL A 431 2.93 -6.70 -21.68
C VAL A 431 2.59 -8.02 -22.33
N ARG A 432 3.56 -8.73 -22.91
CA ARG A 432 3.33 -10.03 -23.54
C ARG A 432 2.85 -11.08 -22.54
N GLU A 433 3.40 -11.10 -21.33
CA GLU A 433 2.94 -11.97 -20.25
C GLU A 433 1.52 -11.61 -19.81
N ALA A 434 1.22 -10.33 -19.64
CA ALA A 434 -0.13 -9.87 -19.28
C ALA A 434 -1.16 -10.22 -20.35
N LEU A 435 -0.84 -10.01 -21.64
CA LEU A 435 -1.72 -10.39 -22.77
C LEU A 435 -1.95 -11.90 -22.83
N LYS A 436 -0.91 -12.73 -22.62
CA LYS A 436 -1.07 -14.20 -22.58
C LYS A 436 -1.97 -14.68 -21.44
N ASN A 437 -1.99 -13.95 -20.33
CA ASN A 437 -2.78 -14.28 -19.16
C ASN A 437 -4.24 -13.83 -19.27
N ILE A 438 -4.62 -13.11 -20.33
CA ILE A 438 -6.02 -12.89 -20.69
C ILE A 438 -6.54 -14.21 -21.30
N THR A 439 -6.72 -15.22 -20.46
CA THR A 439 -7.30 -16.51 -20.84
C THR A 439 -8.79 -16.49 -20.51
N GLY A 440 -9.57 -15.76 -21.31
CA GLY A 440 -11.04 -15.76 -21.25
C GLY A 440 -11.71 -14.51 -20.67
N ARG A 441 -12.99 -14.38 -21.02
CA ARG A 441 -13.90 -13.24 -20.86
C ARG A 441 -13.95 -12.74 -19.41
N GLU A 442 -14.03 -13.63 -18.44
CA GLU A 442 -14.21 -13.32 -17.02
C GLU A 442 -12.94 -12.73 -16.36
N VAL A 443 -11.76 -13.03 -16.90
CA VAL A 443 -10.48 -12.61 -16.34
C VAL A 443 -10.24 -11.12 -16.60
N LEU A 444 -10.57 -10.63 -17.80
CA LEU A 444 -10.55 -9.20 -18.10
C LEU A 444 -11.59 -8.41 -17.26
N PHE A 445 -12.79 -8.98 -17.03
CA PHE A 445 -13.78 -8.35 -16.16
C PHE A 445 -13.37 -8.33 -14.70
N GLN A 446 -12.73 -9.40 -14.19
CA GLN A 446 -12.11 -9.35 -12.87
C GLN A 446 -11.02 -8.26 -12.82
N TYR A 447 -10.29 -8.03 -13.92
CA TYR A 447 -9.30 -6.96 -13.99
C TYR A 447 -9.88 -5.54 -14.00
N ILE A 448 -10.99 -5.32 -14.69
CA ILE A 448 -11.59 -3.98 -14.77
C ILE A 448 -12.44 -3.66 -13.52
N LEU A 449 -13.16 -4.66 -12.99
CA LEU A 449 -14.13 -4.47 -11.89
C LEU A 449 -13.50 -4.68 -10.50
N GLN A 450 -12.53 -5.58 -10.32
CA GLN A 450 -11.89 -5.79 -9.01
C GLN A 450 -10.69 -4.87 -8.81
N GLN A 451 -10.97 -3.65 -8.35
CA GLN A 451 -9.98 -2.62 -8.02
C GLN A 451 -8.81 -3.10 -7.14
N LYS A 452 -8.92 -4.23 -6.40
CA LYS A 452 -7.88 -4.72 -5.47
C LYS A 452 -6.95 -5.82 -6.01
N LYS A 453 -7.46 -6.85 -6.70
CA LYS A 453 -6.64 -7.96 -7.25
C LYS A 453 -6.16 -7.72 -8.68
N ALA A 454 -6.80 -6.79 -9.39
CA ALA A 454 -6.47 -6.50 -10.77
C ALA A 454 -5.15 -5.77 -11.00
N LEU A 455 -4.69 -5.02 -9.99
CA LEU A 455 -3.58 -4.07 -10.12
C LEU A 455 -2.22 -4.73 -10.43
N GLU A 456 -2.06 -6.03 -10.18
CA GLU A 456 -0.80 -6.74 -10.48
C GLU A 456 -0.58 -6.92 -12.00
N PHE A 457 -1.63 -7.28 -12.74
CA PHE A 457 -1.57 -7.48 -14.19
C PHE A 457 -2.08 -6.28 -14.97
N SER A 458 -3.06 -5.56 -14.43
CA SER A 458 -3.59 -4.35 -15.09
C SER A 458 -2.52 -3.29 -15.22
N SER A 459 -1.57 -3.15 -14.29
CA SER A 459 -0.53 -2.12 -14.38
C SER A 459 0.37 -2.22 -15.63
N SER A 460 0.37 -3.37 -16.32
CA SER A 460 1.06 -3.60 -17.59
C SER A 460 0.24 -3.23 -18.83
N LEU A 461 -1.09 -3.24 -18.72
CA LEU A 461 -2.00 -3.02 -19.86
C LEU A 461 -2.79 -1.72 -19.73
N ILE A 462 -3.07 -1.31 -18.50
CA ILE A 462 -3.88 -0.17 -18.09
C ILE A 462 -3.06 0.64 -17.08
N HIS A 463 -3.02 1.95 -17.25
CA HIS A 463 -2.30 2.86 -16.39
C HIS A 463 -3.24 3.79 -15.63
N LEU A 464 -2.77 4.22 -14.46
CA LEU A 464 -3.42 5.23 -13.63
C LEU A 464 -3.03 6.61 -14.14
N TRP A 465 -3.97 7.33 -14.74
CA TRP A 465 -3.79 8.71 -15.17
C TRP A 465 -4.41 9.66 -14.15
N PRO A 466 -3.63 10.52 -13.49
CA PRO A 466 -4.16 11.45 -12.50
C PRO A 466 -5.07 12.49 -13.15
N SER A 467 -6.02 13.00 -12.37
CA SER A 467 -6.69 14.28 -12.64
C SER A 467 -5.73 15.45 -12.39
N GLU A 468 -6.15 16.65 -12.78
CA GLU A 468 -5.35 17.88 -12.60
C GLU A 468 -4.99 18.15 -11.13
N ASP A 469 -5.88 17.78 -10.19
CA ASP A 469 -5.67 17.91 -8.74
C ASP A 469 -4.75 16.83 -8.15
N LEU A 470 -4.31 15.85 -8.95
CA LEU A 470 -3.51 14.68 -8.55
C LEU A 470 -4.17 13.76 -7.49
N VAL A 471 -5.37 14.05 -7.01
CA VAL A 471 -6.06 13.31 -5.94
C VAL A 471 -6.94 12.21 -6.52
N ASN A 472 -7.50 12.42 -7.70
CA ASN A 472 -8.28 11.41 -8.42
C ASN A 472 -7.49 10.82 -9.59
N TYR A 473 -8.04 9.77 -10.19
CA TYR A 473 -7.44 9.15 -11.37
C TYR A 473 -8.51 8.55 -12.29
N GLN A 474 -8.13 8.38 -13.54
CA GLN A 474 -8.81 7.58 -14.55
C GLN A 474 -7.93 6.42 -14.98
N LEU A 475 -8.56 5.35 -15.46
CA LEU A 475 -7.86 4.20 -16.03
C LEU A 475 -7.83 4.35 -17.56
N GLN A 476 -6.66 4.22 -18.16
CA GLN A 476 -6.51 4.24 -19.62
C GLN A 476 -5.60 3.10 -20.06
N TRP A 477 -5.77 2.63 -21.30
CA TRP A 477 -4.82 1.70 -21.90
C TRP A 477 -3.41 2.29 -21.88
N ALA A 478 -2.43 1.43 -21.64
CA ALA A 478 -1.02 1.80 -21.62
C ALA A 478 -0.58 2.38 -22.97
N SER A 479 -1.11 1.82 -24.06
CA SER A 479 -0.95 2.33 -25.41
C SER A 479 -2.16 1.95 -26.27
N LYS A 480 -2.35 2.66 -27.39
CA LYS A 480 -3.32 2.28 -28.41
C LYS A 480 -3.07 0.86 -28.93
N SER A 481 -1.79 0.50 -29.16
CA SER A 481 -1.43 -0.85 -29.61
C SER A 481 -1.90 -1.94 -28.65
N ILE A 482 -1.84 -1.69 -27.35
CA ILE A 482 -2.35 -2.63 -26.34
C ILE A 482 -3.87 -2.70 -26.38
N GLY A 483 -4.55 -1.55 -26.46
CA GLY A 483 -6.01 -1.50 -26.61
C GLY A 483 -6.48 -2.32 -27.81
N ASP A 484 -5.87 -2.12 -28.98
CA ASP A 484 -6.18 -2.84 -30.21
C ASP A 484 -5.93 -4.35 -30.05
N LYS A 485 -4.78 -4.76 -29.46
CA LYS A 485 -4.47 -6.20 -29.24
C LYS A 485 -5.41 -6.89 -28.26
N VAL A 486 -5.93 -6.16 -27.27
CA VAL A 486 -6.93 -6.68 -26.35
C VAL A 486 -8.29 -6.75 -27.04
N ALA A 487 -8.65 -5.74 -27.82
CA ALA A 487 -9.87 -5.73 -28.62
C ALA A 487 -9.92 -6.89 -29.62
N ASP A 488 -8.83 -7.17 -30.33
CA ASP A 488 -8.73 -8.31 -31.27
C ASP A 488 -8.92 -9.67 -30.59
N GLN A 489 -8.75 -9.75 -29.26
CA GLN A 489 -8.97 -10.95 -28.46
C GLN A 489 -10.39 -11.05 -27.88
N LEU A 490 -11.22 -10.02 -28.06
CA LEU A 490 -12.59 -9.93 -27.55
C LEU A 490 -13.60 -9.89 -28.71
N ASP A 491 -14.72 -10.60 -28.56
CA ASP A 491 -15.83 -10.50 -29.51
C ASP A 491 -16.76 -9.32 -29.14
N VAL A 492 -17.38 -8.66 -30.13
CA VAL A 492 -18.27 -7.48 -29.92
C VAL A 492 -19.49 -7.88 -29.08
N ASP A 493 -20.00 -9.09 -29.29
CA ASP A 493 -21.10 -9.65 -28.51
C ASP A 493 -20.71 -9.89 -27.03
N ASP A 494 -19.42 -10.00 -26.74
CA ASP A 494 -18.91 -10.18 -25.37
C ASP A 494 -18.85 -8.84 -24.58
N LEU A 495 -18.92 -7.68 -25.24
CA LEU A 495 -18.81 -6.35 -24.62
C LEU A 495 -20.16 -5.73 -24.20
N ARG A 496 -21.26 -6.07 -24.88
CA ARG A 496 -22.61 -5.53 -24.61
C ARG A 496 -23.13 -5.72 -23.17
N PRO A 497 -23.07 -6.92 -22.56
CA PRO A 497 -23.58 -7.11 -21.20
C PRO A 497 -22.77 -6.35 -20.14
N VAL A 498 -21.52 -6.01 -20.47
CA VAL A 498 -20.55 -5.38 -19.58
C VAL A 498 -20.77 -3.88 -19.55
N LEU A 499 -20.95 -3.27 -20.74
CA LEU A 499 -21.32 -1.86 -20.85
C LEU A 499 -22.63 -1.60 -20.09
N ALA A 500 -23.62 -2.49 -20.25
CA ALA A 500 -24.88 -2.42 -19.51
C ALA A 500 -24.71 -2.54 -17.98
N ARG A 501 -23.75 -3.34 -17.50
CA ARG A 501 -23.48 -3.52 -16.07
C ARG A 501 -22.66 -2.37 -15.47
N LEU A 502 -21.68 -1.85 -16.20
CA LEU A 502 -20.94 -0.65 -15.81
C LEU A 502 -21.87 0.56 -15.73
N GLU A 503 -22.82 0.71 -16.70
CA GLU A 503 -23.89 1.73 -16.69
C GLU A 503 -24.75 1.63 -15.44
N LYS A 504 -25.09 0.41 -15.02
CA LYS A 504 -25.87 0.17 -13.80
C LYS A 504 -25.09 0.46 -12.50
N GLU A 505 -23.78 0.25 -12.47
CA GLU A 505 -22.92 0.43 -11.29
C GLU A 505 -22.32 1.86 -11.19
N GLY A 506 -22.67 2.78 -12.10
CA GLY A 506 -22.19 4.17 -12.08
C GLY A 506 -20.67 4.33 -12.31
N SER A 507 -19.99 3.26 -12.72
CA SER A 507 -18.52 3.21 -12.90
C SER A 507 -18.07 3.54 -14.33
N VAL A 508 -19.02 3.73 -15.26
CA VAL A 508 -18.83 4.07 -16.69
C VAL A 508 -17.94 5.28 -16.91
N THR A 509 -18.13 6.33 -16.13
CA THR A 509 -17.46 7.61 -16.34
C THR A 509 -15.95 7.57 -16.11
N ARG A 510 -15.41 6.52 -15.48
CA ARG A 510 -13.98 6.42 -15.13
C ARG A 510 -13.14 5.56 -16.09
N LEU A 511 -13.78 4.79 -16.97
CA LEU A 511 -13.12 3.85 -17.90
C LEU A 511 -13.26 4.21 -19.38
N LEU A 512 -14.23 5.06 -19.74
CA LEU A 512 -14.65 5.25 -21.15
C LEU A 512 -14.31 6.62 -21.75
N SER A 513 -13.17 7.22 -21.39
CA SER A 513 -12.72 8.45 -22.07
C SER A 513 -12.02 8.21 -23.42
N GLU A 514 -11.84 6.95 -23.84
CA GLU A 514 -11.23 6.63 -25.14
C GLU A 514 -12.23 6.47 -26.30
N PRO A 515 -11.85 6.87 -27.54
CA PRO A 515 -12.67 6.76 -28.74
C PRO A 515 -13.17 5.36 -29.05
N PHE A 516 -12.46 4.31 -28.61
CA PHE A 516 -12.81 2.91 -28.87
C PHE A 516 -14.13 2.51 -28.18
N PHE A 517 -14.25 2.79 -26.88
CA PHE A 517 -15.48 2.53 -26.14
C PHE A 517 -16.62 3.45 -26.59
N LEU A 518 -16.32 4.69 -27.01
CA LEU A 518 -17.31 5.59 -27.59
C LEU A 518 -17.83 5.11 -28.95
N ARG A 519 -16.98 4.49 -29.78
CA ARG A 519 -17.38 3.96 -31.10
C ARG A 519 -18.33 2.78 -30.96
N GLU A 520 -17.99 1.82 -30.11
CA GLU A 520 -18.85 0.66 -29.83
C GLU A 520 -20.09 1.03 -29.01
N SER A 521 -19.99 1.91 -28.01
CA SER A 521 -21.17 2.38 -27.26
C SER A 521 -22.17 3.15 -28.13
N ARG A 522 -21.71 3.83 -29.19
CA ARG A 522 -22.57 4.51 -30.16
C ARG A 522 -23.25 3.52 -31.09
N GLU A 523 -22.54 2.49 -31.56
CA GLU A 523 -23.14 1.44 -32.39
C GLU A 523 -24.16 0.60 -31.60
N VAL A 524 -23.87 0.26 -30.33
CA VAL A 524 -24.81 -0.45 -29.45
C VAL A 524 -26.02 0.41 -29.06
N ARG A 525 -25.85 1.72 -28.84
CA ARG A 525 -26.99 2.64 -28.57
C ARG A 525 -27.86 2.96 -29.79
N LEU A 526 -27.40 2.67 -31.00
CA LEU A 526 -28.19 2.85 -32.22
C LEU A 526 -28.99 1.58 -32.57
N GLU A 527 -28.72 0.45 -31.91
CA GLU A 527 -29.44 -0.83 -32.10
C GLU A 527 -30.39 -1.21 -30.94
N ILE A 528 -30.42 -0.43 -29.85
CA ILE A 528 -31.41 -0.51 -28.76
C ILE A 528 -32.36 0.68 -28.88
#